data_AF-A0A7Y2E4S0-F1
#
_entry.id   AF-A0A7Y2E4S0-F1
#
_cell.length_a   1.000
_cell.length_b   1.000
_cell.length_c   1.000
_cell.angle_alpha   90.00
_cell.angle_beta   90.00
_cell.angle_gamma   90.00
#
_symmetry.space_group_name_H-M   'P 1'
#
loop_
_entity.id
_entity.type
_entity.pdbx_description
1 polymer ?
#
loop_
_entity_poly.entity_id
_entity_poly.type
_entity_poly.pdbx_seq_one_letter_code
_entity_poly.pdbx_strand_id
1 'polypeptide(L)'
;LESVGFEGLAEALNATERSADGLSYNNMVVPGIGRDPKFVGTALGMSAGETSDVVRGANAAFVVHVTDINEPPPLEPADYSRIREQLLNRRRAQVRSQWIAELRESAEIVDNRTIFFQ
;
A
#
# COMPACT_ATOMS: atom_id res chain seq x y z
N LEU A 1 10.52 -0.78 -27.49
CA LEU A 1 10.28 0.57 -26.94
C LEU A 1 11.10 1.63 -27.69
N GLU A 2 12.32 1.32 -28.15
CA GLU A 2 13.22 2.27 -28.83
C GLU A 2 12.74 2.84 -30.18
N SER A 3 11.70 2.28 -30.82
CA SER A 3 11.27 2.72 -32.16
C SER A 3 9.98 3.56 -32.20
N VAL A 4 9.18 3.63 -31.13
CA VAL A 4 7.86 4.30 -31.13
C VAL A 4 7.64 5.24 -29.92
N GLY A 5 8.55 5.27 -28.94
CA GLY A 5 8.40 6.08 -27.72
C GLY A 5 7.21 5.64 -26.85
N PHE A 6 6.96 6.34 -25.75
CA PHE A 6 5.79 6.09 -24.90
C PHE A 6 4.51 6.57 -25.60
N GLU A 7 4.57 7.74 -26.24
CA GLU A 7 3.44 8.43 -26.88
C GLU A 7 2.76 7.61 -27.98
N GLY A 8 3.50 6.74 -28.71
CA GLY A 8 2.93 5.90 -29.76
C GLY A 8 2.65 4.45 -29.33
N LEU A 9 2.99 4.08 -28.10
CA LEU A 9 2.89 2.69 -27.63
C LEU A 9 1.44 2.22 -27.52
N ALA A 10 0.55 3.10 -27.05
CA ALA A 10 -0.86 2.79 -26.89
C ALA A 10 -1.52 2.46 -28.24
N GLU A 11 -1.27 3.28 -29.26
CA GLU A 11 -1.79 3.05 -30.61
C GLU A 11 -1.23 1.77 -31.23
N ALA A 12 0.09 1.56 -31.14
CA ALA A 12 0.75 0.38 -31.70
C ALA A 12 0.26 -0.95 -31.09
N LEU A 13 -0.17 -0.93 -29.82
CA LEU A 13 -0.63 -2.12 -29.10
C LEU A 13 -2.16 -2.19 -28.95
N ASN A 14 -2.90 -1.25 -29.55
CA ASN A 14 -4.34 -1.09 -29.34
C ASN A 14 -4.71 -1.08 -27.84
N ALA A 15 -3.87 -0.42 -27.04
CA ALA A 15 -4.01 -0.27 -25.61
C ALA A 15 -4.65 1.09 -25.28
N THR A 16 -5.24 1.19 -24.08
CA THR A 16 -5.84 2.43 -23.61
C THR A 16 -4.86 3.20 -22.73
N GLU A 17 -4.52 4.42 -23.13
CA GLU A 17 -3.77 5.35 -22.28
C GLU A 17 -4.65 5.85 -21.12
N ARG A 18 -4.08 5.88 -19.92
CA ARG A 18 -4.74 6.39 -18.71
C ARG A 18 -3.73 7.13 -17.84
N SER A 19 -4.19 8.22 -17.24
CA SER A 19 -3.43 8.99 -16.25
C SER A 19 -3.94 8.69 -14.84
N ALA A 20 -3.04 8.77 -13.86
CA ALA A 20 -3.36 8.57 -12.45
C ALA A 20 -2.58 9.58 -11.60
N ASP A 21 -3.31 10.31 -10.76
CA ASP A 21 -2.75 11.33 -9.87
C ASP A 21 -2.93 10.95 -8.40
N GLY A 22 -2.07 11.52 -7.54
CA GLY A 22 -2.18 11.32 -6.09
C GLY A 22 -1.94 9.88 -5.64
N LEU A 23 -1.14 9.12 -6.39
CA LEU A 23 -0.71 7.78 -5.99
C LEU A 23 0.19 7.88 -4.75
N SER A 24 -0.05 7.02 -3.76
CA SER A 24 0.76 6.95 -2.56
C SER A 24 0.63 5.57 -1.91
N TYR A 25 1.48 5.27 -0.92
CA TYR A 25 1.33 4.04 -0.13
C TYR A 25 -0.03 3.93 0.60
N ASN A 26 -0.71 5.07 0.85
CA ASN A 26 -2.04 5.11 1.44
C ASN A 26 -3.16 5.09 0.37
N ASN A 27 -2.86 5.51 -0.86
CA ASN A 27 -3.79 5.49 -1.99
C ASN A 27 -3.25 4.61 -3.12
N MET A 28 -3.65 3.33 -3.09
CA MET A 28 -3.23 2.32 -4.06
C MET A 28 -4.25 2.07 -5.18
N VAL A 29 -5.23 2.97 -5.35
CA VAL A 29 -6.29 2.80 -6.35
C VAL A 29 -5.90 3.54 -7.61
N VAL A 30 -5.80 2.81 -8.71
CA VAL A 30 -5.49 3.34 -10.03
C VAL A 30 -6.81 3.53 -10.80
N PRO A 31 -7.12 4.74 -11.32
CA PRO A 31 -8.32 4.99 -12.09
C PRO A 31 -8.50 3.99 -13.24
N GLY A 32 -9.68 3.36 -13.31
CA GLY A 32 -10.02 2.37 -14.35
C GLY A 32 -9.40 0.98 -14.20
N ILE A 33 -8.41 0.78 -13.33
CA ILE A 33 -7.78 -0.53 -13.05
C ILE A 33 -8.19 -1.06 -11.65
N GLY A 34 -8.47 -0.15 -10.72
CA GLY A 34 -8.75 -0.48 -9.32
C GLY A 34 -7.48 -0.58 -8.49
N ARG A 35 -7.54 -1.35 -7.40
CA ARG A 35 -6.42 -1.45 -6.46
C ARG A 35 -5.30 -2.34 -7.04
N ASP A 36 -4.15 -1.75 -7.34
CA ASP A 36 -2.97 -2.47 -7.80
C ASP A 36 -1.69 -1.97 -7.08
N PRO A 37 -1.26 -2.64 -5.99
CA PRO A 37 -0.07 -2.24 -5.24
C PRO A 37 1.22 -2.31 -6.05
N LYS A 38 1.28 -3.19 -7.07
CA LYS A 38 2.50 -3.37 -7.87
C LYS A 38 2.64 -2.23 -8.88
N PHE A 39 1.54 -1.78 -9.47
CA PHE A 39 1.51 -0.55 -10.27
C PHE A 39 2.02 0.64 -9.47
N VAL A 40 1.42 0.86 -8.29
CA VAL A 40 1.73 2.01 -7.44
C VAL A 40 3.18 1.95 -6.96
N GLY A 41 3.66 0.77 -6.56
CA GLY A 41 5.04 0.56 -6.15
C GLY A 41 6.05 0.80 -7.28
N THR A 42 5.74 0.38 -8.51
CA THR A 42 6.60 0.70 -9.67
C THR A 42 6.64 2.20 -9.93
N ALA A 43 5.49 2.87 -10.00
CA ALA A 43 5.43 4.31 -10.24
C ALA A 43 6.19 5.12 -9.18
N LEU A 44 6.05 4.78 -7.90
CA LEU A 44 6.73 5.46 -6.79
C LEU A 44 8.22 5.11 -6.66
N GLY A 45 8.69 4.05 -7.32
CA GLY A 45 10.09 3.63 -7.32
C GLY A 45 10.91 4.19 -8.48
N MET A 46 10.27 4.88 -9.42
CA MET A 46 10.87 5.43 -10.63
C MET A 46 11.12 6.94 -10.50
N SER A 47 11.96 7.47 -11.39
CA SER A 47 12.22 8.91 -11.48
C SER A 47 11.21 9.61 -12.40
N ALA A 48 10.99 10.91 -12.21
CA ALA A 48 10.19 11.71 -13.16
C ALA A 48 10.83 11.68 -14.56
N GLY A 49 9.99 11.51 -15.58
CA GLY A 49 10.36 11.31 -16.98
C GLY A 49 10.75 9.87 -17.35
N GLU A 50 10.82 8.96 -16.39
CA GLU A 50 11.17 7.56 -16.65
C GLU A 50 9.97 6.78 -17.19
N THR A 51 10.24 5.86 -18.12
CA THR A 51 9.27 4.88 -18.63
C THR A 51 9.68 3.49 -18.20
N SER A 52 8.74 2.72 -17.67
CA SER A 52 9.00 1.37 -17.18
C SER A 52 9.08 0.37 -18.34
N ASP A 53 9.67 -0.80 -18.06
CA ASP A 53 9.37 -2.00 -18.82
C ASP A 53 7.91 -2.44 -18.60
N VAL A 54 7.49 -3.51 -19.29
CA VAL A 54 6.17 -4.11 -19.06
C VAL A 54 6.10 -4.70 -17.65
N VAL A 55 5.21 -4.15 -16.84
CA VAL A 55 4.94 -4.62 -15.49
C VAL A 55 3.67 -5.46 -15.50
N ARG A 56 3.78 -6.68 -14.98
CA ARG A 56 2.61 -7.53 -14.70
C ARG A 56 1.98 -7.11 -13.38
N GLY A 57 0.81 -6.48 -13.42
CA GLY A 57 -0.07 -6.20 -12.28
C GLY A 57 -0.95 -7.39 -11.88
N ALA A 58 -1.89 -7.13 -10.98
CA ALA A 58 -2.83 -8.14 -10.51
C ALA A 58 -3.90 -8.48 -11.57
N ASN A 59 -4.40 -7.45 -12.27
CA ASN A 59 -5.52 -7.59 -13.21
C ASN A 59 -5.13 -7.30 -14.67
N ALA A 60 -3.97 -6.68 -14.91
CA ALA A 60 -3.50 -6.28 -16.24
C ALA A 60 -1.97 -6.20 -16.29
N ALA A 61 -1.41 -6.15 -17.50
CA ALA A 61 -0.03 -5.71 -17.72
C ALA A 61 -0.04 -4.25 -18.20
N PHE A 62 0.97 -3.48 -17.80
CA PHE A 62 1.04 -2.06 -18.08
C PHE A 62 2.48 -1.60 -18.31
N VAL A 63 2.61 -0.46 -18.99
CA VAL A 63 3.83 0.33 -19.08
C VAL A 63 3.52 1.66 -18.40
N VAL A 64 4.37 2.09 -17.48
CA VAL A 64 4.19 3.32 -16.70
C VAL A 64 5.15 4.38 -17.22
N HIS A 65 4.67 5.59 -17.43
CA HIS A 65 5.50 6.77 -17.60
C HIS A 65 5.24 7.70 -16.42
N VAL A 66 6.29 8.07 -15.68
CA VAL A 66 6.16 8.98 -14.53
C VAL A 66 6.26 10.42 -15.03
N THR A 67 5.16 11.15 -14.95
CA THR A 67 5.11 12.54 -15.40
C THR A 67 5.70 13.51 -14.38
N ASP A 68 5.38 13.32 -13.09
CA ASP A 68 5.78 14.21 -12.01
C ASP A 68 5.84 13.45 -10.67
N ILE A 69 6.72 13.91 -9.77
CA ILE A 69 6.84 13.39 -8.40
C ILE A 69 6.69 14.55 -7.42
N ASN A 70 5.66 14.48 -6.58
CA ASN A 70 5.42 15.46 -5.55
C ASN A 70 6.07 15.04 -4.24
N GLU A 71 7.16 15.71 -3.86
CA GLU A 71 7.80 15.46 -2.57
C GLU A 71 6.91 15.97 -1.42
N PRO A 72 6.69 15.15 -0.37
CA PRO A 72 5.97 15.62 0.80
C PRO A 72 6.80 16.69 1.52
N PRO A 73 6.14 17.63 2.24
CA PRO A 73 6.87 18.57 3.07
C PRO A 73 7.71 17.83 4.13
N PRO A 74 8.85 18.41 4.56
CA PRO A 74 9.67 17.83 5.60
C PRO A 74 8.84 17.67 6.89
N LEU A 75 9.18 16.64 7.67
CA LEU A 75 8.53 16.42 8.96
C LEU A 75 8.93 17.51 9.96
N GLU A 76 7.94 18.06 10.64
CA GLU A 76 8.14 19.03 11.72
C GLU A 76 8.35 18.33 13.07
N PRO A 77 9.01 18.96 14.07
CA PRO A 77 9.21 18.38 15.41
C PRO A 77 7.94 17.81 16.06
N ALA A 78 6.79 18.45 15.81
CA ALA A 78 5.49 17.99 16.28
C ALA A 78 5.06 16.65 15.63
N ASP A 79 5.39 16.42 14.36
CA ASP A 79 5.09 15.17 13.66
C ASP A 79 5.87 14.00 14.24
N TYR A 80 7.14 14.18 14.58
CA TYR A 80 7.93 13.13 15.24
C TYR A 80 7.30 12.70 16.57
N SER A 81 6.86 13.66 17.38
CA SER A 81 6.21 13.39 18.66
C SER A 81 4.90 12.63 18.44
N ARG A 82 4.09 13.05 17.47
CA ARG A 82 2.84 12.38 17.09
C ARG A 82 3.07 10.96 16.58
N ILE A 83 4.03 10.76 15.68
CA ILE A 83 4.39 9.45 15.12
C ILE A 83 4.90 8.53 16.24
N ARG A 84 5.74 9.04 17.14
CA ARG A 84 6.23 8.27 18.30
C ARG A 84 5.09 7.77 19.17
N GLU A 85 4.15 8.62 19.54
CA GLU A 85 3.00 8.23 20.37
C GLU A 85 2.09 7.22 19.64
N GLN A 86 1.87 7.39 18.34
CA GLN A 86 1.13 6.42 17.53
C GLN A 86 1.81 5.04 17.53
N LEU A 87 3.13 4.99 17.33
CA LEU A 87 3.90 3.74 17.34
C LEU A 87 3.93 3.09 18.73
N LEU A 88 4.09 3.89 19.78
CA LEU A 88 4.08 3.43 21.17
C LEU A 88 2.73 2.79 21.53
N ASN A 89 1.62 3.43 21.14
CA ASN A 89 0.29 2.91 21.40
C ASN A 89 0.01 1.60 20.63
N ARG A 90 0.44 1.51 19.36
CA ARG A 90 0.37 0.26 18.58
C ARG A 90 1.15 -0.87 19.26
N ARG A 91 2.37 -0.59 19.71
CA ARG A 91 3.22 -1.59 20.39
C ARG A 91 2.61 -2.04 21.71
N ARG A 92 2.09 -1.12 22.52
CA ARG A 92 1.40 -1.45 23.79
C ARG A 92 0.18 -2.33 23.56
N ALA A 93 -0.63 -2.04 22.54
CA ALA A 93 -1.78 -2.86 22.19
C ALA A 93 -1.37 -4.29 21.78
N GLN A 94 -0.31 -4.40 20.96
CA GLN A 94 0.25 -5.69 20.55
C GLN A 94 0.72 -6.51 21.76
N VAL A 95 1.55 -5.92 22.63
CA VAL A 95 2.09 -6.60 23.82
C VAL A 95 0.96 -7.02 24.76
N ARG A 96 -0.05 -6.17 24.96
CA ARG A 96 -1.21 -6.51 25.80
C ARG A 96 -1.97 -7.71 25.26
N SER A 97 -2.21 -7.75 23.94
CA SER A 97 -2.90 -8.88 23.30
C SER A 97 -2.13 -10.19 23.48
N GLN A 98 -0.81 -10.15 23.24
CA GLN A 98 0.08 -11.31 23.43
C GLN A 98 0.09 -11.77 24.89
N TRP A 99 0.26 -10.85 25.83
CA TRP A 99 0.27 -11.16 27.25
C TRP A 99 -1.05 -11.79 27.75
N ILE A 100 -2.21 -11.27 27.32
CA ILE A 100 -3.52 -11.86 27.65
C ILE A 100 -3.64 -13.28 27.07
N ALA A 101 -3.18 -13.50 25.83
CA ALA A 101 -3.21 -14.81 25.20
C ALA A 101 -2.34 -15.84 25.95
N GLU A 102 -1.12 -15.45 26.34
CA GLU A 102 -0.20 -16.29 27.11
C GLU A 102 -0.73 -16.58 28.53
N LEU A 103 -1.32 -15.59 29.20
CA LEU A 103 -1.98 -15.80 30.49
C LEU A 103 -3.14 -16.78 30.39
N ARG A 104 -3.93 -16.71 29.30
CA ARG A 104 -5.03 -17.64 29.06
C ARG A 104 -4.53 -19.06 28.79
N GLU A 105 -3.46 -19.21 28.02
CA GLU A 105 -2.88 -20.51 27.68
C GLU A 105 -2.24 -21.21 28.89
N SER A 106 -1.63 -20.43 29.78
CA SER A 106 -0.99 -20.95 31.00
C SER A 106 -1.96 -21.17 32.17
N ALA A 107 -3.19 -20.69 32.09
CA ALA A 107 -4.19 -20.83 33.14
C ALA A 107 -5.01 -22.13 33.00
N GLU A 108 -5.29 -22.78 34.12
CA GLU A 108 -6.35 -23.78 34.19
C GLU A 108 -7.71 -23.07 34.15
N ILE A 109 -8.50 -23.31 33.09
CA ILE A 109 -9.79 -22.64 32.88
C ILE A 109 -10.90 -23.67 32.87
N VAL A 110 -11.78 -23.61 33.86
CA VAL A 110 -13.02 -24.41 33.94
C VAL A 110 -14.19 -23.59 33.39
N ASP A 111 -14.83 -24.09 32.33
CA ASP A 111 -16.00 -23.46 31.73
C ASP A 111 -17.30 -23.99 32.32
N ASN A 112 -18.00 -23.16 33.10
CA ASN A 112 -19.26 -23.51 33.76
C ASN A 112 -20.50 -22.95 33.03
N ARG A 113 -20.37 -22.43 31.81
CA ARG A 113 -21.49 -21.75 31.11
C ARG A 113 -22.64 -22.70 30.76
N THR A 114 -22.36 -23.98 30.53
CA THR A 114 -23.36 -25.03 30.30
C THR A 114 -24.28 -25.27 31.50
N ILE A 115 -23.86 -24.91 32.72
CA ILE A 115 -24.66 -25.06 33.94
C ILE A 115 -25.80 -24.02 33.99
N PHE A 116 -25.70 -22.91 33.23
CA PHE A 116 -26.65 -21.81 33.27
C PHE A 116 -27.76 -21.86 32.20
N PHE A 117 -27.63 -22.73 31.19
CA PHE A 117 -28.60 -22.87 30.07
C PHE A 117 -29.38 -24.20 30.12
N GLN A 118 -29.52 -24.78 31.31
CA GLN A 118 -30.42 -25.91 31.58
C GLN A 118 -31.61 -25.47 32.43
#